data_AF-A0ABD0WZE5-F1
#
_entry.id   AF-A0ABD0WZE5-F1
#
_cell.length_a   1.000
_cell.length_b   1.000
_cell.length_c   1.000
_cell.angle_alpha   90.00
_cell.angle_beta   90.00
_cell.angle_gamma   90.00
#
_symmetry.space_group_name_H-M   'P 1'
#
loop_
_entity.id
_entity.type
_entity.pdbx_description
1 polymer ?
#
loop_
_entity_poly.entity_id
_entity_poly.type
_entity_poly.pdbx_seq_one_letter_code
_entity_poly.pdbx_strand_id
1 'polypeptide(L)'
;MDVVVQSMGAIVNFIATILRSFTDVFLTKPSQATLKYLEETDLKSLRRERSPLKAKSLWEKSGAVIMAEAAELSSLKPQLDELGVPLYAVVKEDIGTEIQNFRPYFNGEIYVDEKRHFYGPRQRKMGLLAFLRLSVWMNGMRAFKNGFLGNVYGEGFVLGGVFVIGAGEQGILLEHREMEFGDKVNILEWYWEQRLNCTLFLVKVQSTITMLSFPLEGGLLSLSVCSVGICVLVAWLAGLILANTDLLLTTSAPSALEQLENTELRKTTADEETFIAKSLWENTGAVVMVVRRPGCALCREEAAELSSLRPQLDELGVPLYAVVKEHIGTEIQNFRPYFNGEIFVDEKKGFYGPKPRRMGLGLGLARLGVWQNILRARKKGYDGNRRGEGLVLGGVYVIGEGKKGILLEHKEKEFGDKAELPSVLQAAKKIKEWK
;
A
#
# COMPACT_ATOMS: atom_id res chain seq x y z
N MET A 1 -4.94 31.48 12.17
CA MET A 1 -5.12 30.02 12.32
C MET A 1 -5.99 29.45 11.20
N ASP A 2 -7.00 30.18 10.71
CA ASP A 2 -7.91 29.68 9.68
C ASP A 2 -7.26 29.31 8.34
N VAL A 3 -6.24 30.04 7.88
CA VAL A 3 -5.52 29.72 6.63
C VAL A 3 -4.71 28.42 6.76
N VAL A 4 -4.13 28.16 7.94
CA VAL A 4 -3.40 26.91 8.22
C VAL A 4 -4.35 25.73 8.33
N VAL A 5 -5.52 25.93 8.94
CA VAL A 5 -6.56 24.89 9.05
C VAL A 5 -7.19 24.58 7.69
N GLN A 6 -7.45 25.59 6.86
CA GLN A 6 -7.98 25.41 5.49
C GLN A 6 -6.96 24.73 4.57
N SER A 7 -5.68 25.10 4.64
CA SER A 7 -4.63 24.45 3.87
C SER A 7 -4.39 23.00 4.32
N MET A 8 -4.46 22.71 5.62
CA MET A 8 -4.47 21.33 6.13
C MET A 8 -5.69 20.54 5.64
N GLY A 9 -6.88 21.12 5.65
CA GLY A 9 -8.09 20.49 5.12
C GLY A 9 -7.98 20.14 3.64
N ALA A 10 -7.38 21.03 2.83
CA ALA A 10 -7.15 20.78 1.41
C ALA A 10 -6.15 19.63 1.17
N ILE A 11 -5.06 19.58 1.95
CA ILE A 11 -4.06 18.50 1.87
C ILE A 11 -4.68 17.15 2.28
N VAL A 12 -5.48 17.13 3.35
CA VAL A 12 -6.18 15.91 3.81
C VAL A 12 -7.16 15.42 2.75
N ASN A 13 -7.94 16.31 2.14
CA ASN A 13 -8.86 15.95 1.05
C ASN A 13 -8.12 15.44 -0.19
N PHE A 14 -6.97 16.02 -0.53
CA PHE A 14 -6.14 15.57 -1.64
C PHE A 14 -5.59 14.15 -1.39
N ILE A 15 -5.04 13.90 -0.19
CA ILE A 15 -4.56 12.57 0.21
C ILE A 15 -5.70 11.55 0.23
N ALA A 16 -6.87 11.91 0.76
CA ALA A 16 -8.04 11.05 0.77
C ALA A 16 -8.49 10.70 -0.65
N THR A 17 -8.43 11.65 -1.59
CA THR A 17 -8.79 11.44 -2.99
C THR A 17 -7.82 10.48 -3.69
N ILE A 18 -6.51 10.64 -3.45
CA ILE A 18 -5.48 9.73 -4.00
C ILE A 18 -5.67 8.31 -3.45
N LEU A 19 -5.86 8.17 -2.14
CA LEU A 19 -6.07 6.87 -1.50
C LEU A 19 -7.36 6.20 -1.99
N ARG A 20 -8.45 6.97 -2.16
CA ARG A 20 -9.71 6.47 -2.73
C ARG A 20 -9.49 5.98 -4.17
N SER A 21 -8.85 6.78 -5.02
CA SER A 21 -8.55 6.41 -6.41
C SER A 21 -7.66 5.16 -6.50
N PHE A 22 -6.62 5.06 -5.67
CA PHE A 22 -5.76 3.88 -5.62
C PHE A 22 -6.54 2.63 -5.20
N THR A 23 -7.35 2.73 -4.15
CA THR A 23 -8.11 1.58 -3.65
C THR A 23 -9.26 1.18 -4.58
N ASP A 24 -9.89 2.12 -5.30
CA ASP A 24 -10.96 1.84 -6.28
C ASP A 24 -10.49 0.93 -7.43
N VAL A 25 -9.23 1.03 -7.84
CA VAL A 25 -8.63 0.16 -8.88
C VAL A 25 -8.65 -1.31 -8.46
N PHE A 26 -8.55 -1.60 -7.17
CA PHE A 26 -8.50 -2.96 -6.63
C PHE A 26 -9.88 -3.48 -6.18
N LEU A 27 -10.92 -2.63 -6.17
CA LEU A 27 -12.26 -3.04 -5.79
C LEU A 27 -13.04 -3.60 -6.97
N THR A 28 -13.91 -4.57 -6.68
CA THR A 28 -14.87 -5.06 -7.67
C THR A 28 -15.84 -3.96 -8.04
N LYS A 29 -15.88 -3.63 -9.34
CA LYS A 29 -16.85 -2.68 -9.90
C LYS A 29 -18.29 -3.15 -9.65
N PRO A 30 -19.23 -2.22 -9.39
CA PRO A 30 -20.62 -2.58 -9.19
C PRO A 30 -21.22 -3.16 -10.48
N SER A 31 -21.99 -4.24 -10.35
CA SER A 31 -22.80 -4.81 -11.43
C SER A 31 -24.28 -4.75 -11.03
N GLN A 32 -25.10 -4.08 -11.82
CA GLN A 32 -26.54 -3.95 -11.56
C GLN A 32 -27.22 -5.32 -11.54
N ALA A 33 -28.14 -5.50 -10.60
CA ALA A 33 -28.96 -6.71 -10.54
C ALA A 33 -30.23 -6.49 -11.36
N THR A 34 -30.60 -7.46 -12.20
CA THR A 34 -31.88 -7.41 -12.92
C THR A 34 -33.02 -7.78 -11.96
N LEU A 35 -34.22 -7.21 -12.14
CA LEU A 35 -35.39 -7.58 -11.32
C LEU A 35 -35.62 -9.10 -11.29
N LYS A 36 -35.54 -9.77 -12.45
CA LYS A 36 -35.63 -11.25 -12.55
C LYS A 36 -34.63 -11.99 -11.67
N TYR A 37 -33.41 -11.44 -11.53
CA TYR A 37 -32.37 -12.03 -10.69
C TYR A 37 -32.73 -11.94 -9.20
N LEU A 38 -33.41 -10.87 -8.78
CA LEU A 38 -33.87 -10.71 -7.39
C LEU A 38 -35.14 -11.53 -7.12
N GLU A 39 -36.06 -11.62 -8.09
CA GLU A 39 -37.35 -12.34 -7.96
C GLU A 39 -37.20 -13.81 -7.56
N GLU A 40 -36.20 -14.49 -8.13
CA GLU A 40 -35.98 -15.93 -7.92
C GLU A 40 -35.36 -16.26 -6.56
N THR A 41 -34.96 -15.24 -5.79
CA THR A 41 -34.28 -15.39 -4.50
C THR A 41 -35.19 -16.01 -3.45
N ASP A 42 -34.66 -17.02 -2.77
CA ASP A 42 -35.30 -17.68 -1.62
C ASP A 42 -34.92 -16.94 -0.33
N LEU A 43 -35.90 -16.35 0.33
CA LEU A 43 -35.74 -15.63 1.59
C LEU A 43 -36.29 -16.45 2.75
N LYS A 44 -35.56 -16.52 3.86
CA LYS A 44 -36.05 -17.12 5.10
C LYS A 44 -36.62 -16.05 6.02
N SER A 45 -37.84 -16.26 6.47
CA SER A 45 -38.46 -15.42 7.51
C SER A 45 -38.04 -15.90 8.90
N LEU A 46 -37.84 -14.97 9.82
CA LEU A 46 -37.54 -15.27 11.22
C LEU A 46 -38.80 -15.57 12.06
N ARG A 47 -39.99 -15.23 11.55
CA ARG A 47 -41.26 -15.30 12.31
C ARG A 47 -42.16 -16.48 11.94
N ARG A 48 -42.06 -17.04 10.72
CA ARG A 48 -42.95 -18.10 10.21
C ARG A 48 -42.14 -19.36 9.89
N GLU A 49 -42.75 -20.52 10.11
CA GLU A 49 -42.14 -21.84 9.90
C GLU A 49 -41.41 -21.96 8.56
N ARG A 50 -40.13 -22.36 8.69
CA ARG A 50 -39.07 -22.92 7.80
C ARG A 50 -39.21 -23.01 6.26
N SER A 51 -40.31 -22.61 5.65
CA SER A 51 -40.45 -22.60 4.19
C SER A 51 -39.82 -21.32 3.60
N PRO A 52 -38.95 -21.45 2.58
CA PRO A 52 -38.39 -20.31 1.89
C PRO A 52 -39.51 -19.55 1.15
N LEU A 53 -39.55 -18.24 1.35
CA LEU A 53 -40.45 -17.32 0.66
C LEU A 53 -39.72 -16.75 -0.57
N LYS A 54 -40.39 -16.70 -1.73
CA LYS A 54 -39.82 -16.02 -2.90
C LYS A 54 -39.85 -14.51 -2.70
N ALA A 55 -38.73 -13.85 -2.99
CA ALA A 55 -38.56 -12.41 -2.82
C ALA A 55 -39.62 -11.59 -3.57
N LYS A 56 -40.04 -12.04 -4.77
CA LYS A 56 -41.09 -11.38 -5.57
C LYS A 56 -42.35 -11.01 -4.76
N SER A 57 -42.74 -11.88 -3.83
CA SER A 57 -43.93 -11.69 -3.00
C SER A 57 -43.87 -10.45 -2.08
N LEU A 58 -42.68 -9.91 -1.83
CA LEU A 58 -42.47 -8.71 -1.01
C LEU A 58 -42.95 -7.42 -1.69
N TRP A 59 -42.86 -7.32 -3.02
CA TRP A 59 -43.22 -6.10 -3.77
C TRP A 59 -44.36 -6.30 -4.78
N GLU A 60 -44.85 -7.52 -4.96
CA GLU A 60 -45.89 -7.84 -5.95
C GLU A 60 -47.16 -6.97 -5.81
N LYS A 61 -47.56 -6.64 -4.57
CA LYS A 61 -48.83 -5.92 -4.30
C LYS A 61 -48.68 -4.41 -4.10
N SER A 62 -47.59 -3.96 -3.48
CA SER A 62 -47.51 -2.57 -2.97
C SER A 62 -46.12 -1.94 -3.08
N GLY A 63 -45.24 -2.51 -3.92
CA GLY A 63 -43.83 -2.12 -3.96
C GLY A 63 -43.12 -2.47 -2.65
N ALA A 64 -41.82 -2.22 -2.58
CA ALA A 64 -41.06 -2.44 -1.35
C ALA A 64 -39.77 -1.61 -1.32
N VAL A 65 -39.34 -1.24 -0.11
CA VAL A 65 -37.98 -0.76 0.16
C VAL A 65 -37.21 -1.87 0.85
N ILE A 66 -36.12 -2.33 0.24
CA ILE A 66 -35.27 -3.42 0.73
C ILE A 66 -33.87 -2.87 1.02
N MET A 67 -33.33 -3.14 2.19
CA MET A 67 -32.14 -2.44 2.66
C MET A 67 -31.21 -3.29 3.54
N ALA A 68 -29.95 -2.85 3.59
CA ALA A 68 -28.95 -3.27 4.56
C ALA A 68 -28.70 -2.23 5.70
N GLU A 69 -29.05 -0.95 5.53
CA GLU A 69 -28.67 0.17 6.45
C GLU A 69 -29.74 0.56 7.50
N ALA A 70 -29.85 -0.17 8.61
CA ALA A 70 -30.98 -0.15 9.56
C ALA A 70 -31.59 1.22 9.96
N ALA A 71 -30.80 2.14 10.50
CA ALA A 71 -31.32 3.11 11.47
C ALA A 71 -32.03 4.32 10.83
N GLU A 72 -31.45 4.91 9.78
CA GLU A 72 -32.02 6.12 9.16
C GLU A 72 -33.26 5.81 8.34
N LEU A 73 -33.25 4.69 7.61
CA LEU A 73 -34.44 4.25 6.86
C LEU A 73 -35.57 3.78 7.77
N SER A 74 -35.26 3.23 8.95
CA SER A 74 -36.28 2.91 9.96
C SER A 74 -37.03 4.17 10.43
N SER A 75 -36.39 5.34 10.43
CA SER A 75 -37.07 6.61 10.75
C SER A 75 -38.07 7.04 9.68
N LEU A 76 -37.91 6.59 8.43
CA LEU A 76 -38.82 6.86 7.32
C LEU A 76 -40.02 5.92 7.28
N LYS A 77 -40.04 4.88 8.12
CA LYS A 77 -41.12 3.88 8.15
C LYS A 77 -42.53 4.48 8.26
N PRO A 78 -42.82 5.48 9.13
CA PRO A 78 -44.15 6.07 9.21
C PRO A 78 -44.61 6.70 7.90
N GLN A 79 -43.70 7.32 7.14
CA GLN A 79 -44.00 7.93 5.84
C GLN A 79 -44.22 6.86 4.77
N LEU A 80 -43.44 5.77 4.80
CA LEU A 80 -43.62 4.65 3.90
C LEU A 80 -44.95 3.92 4.17
N ASP A 81 -45.33 3.76 5.44
CA ASP A 81 -46.60 3.16 5.83
C ASP A 81 -47.80 4.02 5.37
N GLU A 82 -47.70 5.35 5.41
CA GLU A 82 -48.70 6.28 4.84
C GLU A 82 -48.85 6.12 3.33
N LEU A 83 -47.75 5.87 2.63
CA LEU A 83 -47.72 5.59 1.19
C LEU A 83 -48.10 4.14 0.84
N GLY A 84 -48.34 3.29 1.84
CA GLY A 84 -48.64 1.86 1.66
C GLY A 84 -47.44 1.02 1.19
N VAL A 85 -46.21 1.54 1.28
CA VAL A 85 -44.99 0.85 0.83
C VAL A 85 -44.31 0.17 2.03
N PRO A 86 -44.17 -1.16 2.05
CA PRO A 86 -43.50 -1.86 3.13
C PRO A 86 -41.96 -1.67 3.12
N LEU A 87 -41.39 -1.67 4.33
CA LEU A 87 -39.95 -1.61 4.57
C LEU A 87 -39.42 -2.95 5.08
N TYR A 88 -38.45 -3.52 4.35
CA TYR A 88 -37.84 -4.81 4.63
C TYR A 88 -36.32 -4.71 4.76
N ALA A 89 -35.75 -5.45 5.70
CA ALA A 89 -34.30 -5.66 5.77
C ALA A 89 -33.96 -7.06 5.30
N VAL A 90 -32.95 -7.18 4.44
CA VAL A 90 -32.42 -8.47 3.99
C VAL A 90 -30.99 -8.61 4.51
N VAL A 91 -30.78 -9.61 5.35
CA VAL A 91 -29.47 -9.91 5.96
C VAL A 91 -28.88 -11.17 5.33
N LYS A 92 -27.55 -11.24 5.26
CA LYS A 92 -26.83 -12.36 4.62
C LYS A 92 -26.69 -13.61 5.49
N GLU A 93 -26.78 -13.45 6.80
CA GLU A 93 -26.51 -14.51 7.76
C GLU A 93 -27.30 -14.29 9.05
N ASP A 94 -27.59 -15.39 9.74
CA ASP A 94 -28.19 -15.41 11.07
C ASP A 94 -27.23 -16.18 11.99
N ILE A 95 -26.21 -15.49 12.49
CA ILE A 95 -25.17 -16.08 13.35
C ILE A 95 -25.30 -15.53 14.76
N GLY A 96 -25.42 -16.44 15.74
CA GLY A 96 -25.43 -16.10 17.15
C GLY A 96 -26.59 -15.17 17.53
N THR A 97 -26.26 -13.94 17.96
CA THR A 97 -27.23 -12.92 18.40
C THR A 97 -27.29 -11.70 17.47
N GLU A 98 -26.69 -11.74 16.28
CA GLU A 98 -26.57 -10.60 15.36
C GLU A 98 -27.93 -9.98 15.01
N ILE A 99 -28.90 -10.80 14.61
CA ILE A 99 -30.24 -10.34 14.25
C ILE A 99 -30.99 -9.78 15.47
N GLN A 100 -30.79 -10.38 16.64
CA GLN A 100 -31.38 -9.88 17.89
C GLN A 100 -30.81 -8.51 18.27
N ASN A 101 -29.52 -8.29 18.04
CA ASN A 101 -28.84 -7.01 18.27
C ASN A 101 -29.19 -5.95 17.21
N PHE A 102 -29.57 -6.38 16.00
CA PHE A 102 -30.01 -5.50 14.91
C PHE A 102 -31.45 -5.01 15.10
N ARG A 103 -32.30 -5.83 15.73
CA ARG A 103 -33.74 -5.55 15.89
C ARG A 103 -34.07 -4.20 16.55
N PRO A 104 -33.37 -3.73 17.60
CA PRO A 104 -33.63 -2.42 18.21
C PRO A 104 -33.45 -1.24 17.25
N TYR A 105 -32.69 -1.41 16.18
CA TYR A 105 -32.37 -0.35 15.22
C TYR A 105 -33.24 -0.39 13.96
N PHE A 106 -34.07 -1.42 13.78
CA PHE A 106 -34.87 -1.61 12.56
C PHE A 106 -36.31 -2.04 12.86
N ASN A 107 -37.26 -1.20 12.44
CA ASN A 107 -38.68 -1.37 12.73
C ASN A 107 -39.47 -2.16 11.66
N GLY A 108 -38.82 -2.59 10.57
CA GLY A 108 -39.44 -3.39 9.49
C GLY A 108 -39.37 -4.91 9.73
N GLU A 109 -39.77 -5.70 8.73
CA GLU A 109 -39.56 -7.16 8.77
C GLU A 109 -38.16 -7.52 8.25
N ILE A 110 -37.53 -8.53 8.86
CA ILE A 110 -36.18 -8.97 8.53
C ILE A 110 -36.24 -10.35 7.90
N TYR A 111 -35.56 -10.50 6.76
CA TYR A 111 -35.43 -11.72 6.00
C TYR A 111 -33.96 -12.09 5.84
N VAL A 112 -33.65 -13.38 5.76
CA VAL A 112 -32.30 -13.88 5.52
C VAL A 112 -32.17 -14.36 4.08
N ASP A 113 -31.20 -13.81 3.35
CA ASP A 113 -30.79 -14.24 2.01
C ASP A 113 -29.46 -15.00 2.09
N GLU A 114 -29.55 -16.31 2.31
CA GLU A 114 -28.38 -17.20 2.42
C GLU A 114 -27.56 -17.26 1.13
N LYS A 115 -28.22 -17.06 -0.01
CA LYS A 115 -27.57 -17.09 -1.33
C LYS A 115 -26.97 -15.73 -1.72
N ARG A 116 -27.29 -14.67 -1.00
CA ARG A 116 -26.76 -13.30 -1.13
C ARG A 116 -27.01 -12.66 -2.49
N HIS A 117 -28.16 -12.95 -3.10
CA HIS A 117 -28.58 -12.32 -4.36
C HIS A 117 -28.81 -10.81 -4.20
N PHE A 118 -29.33 -10.36 -3.05
CA PHE A 118 -29.51 -8.92 -2.77
C PHE A 118 -28.17 -8.17 -2.60
N TYR A 119 -27.05 -8.88 -2.47
CA TYR A 119 -25.70 -8.31 -2.48
C TYR A 119 -25.08 -8.27 -3.89
N GLY A 120 -25.88 -8.64 -4.90
CA GLY A 120 -25.56 -8.59 -6.33
C GLY A 120 -25.00 -9.91 -6.90
N PRO A 121 -25.03 -10.06 -8.24
CA PRO A 121 -24.44 -11.23 -8.92
C PRO A 121 -22.92 -11.29 -8.73
N ARG A 122 -22.29 -10.13 -8.52
CA ARG A 122 -20.90 -10.02 -8.09
C ARG A 122 -20.84 -9.30 -6.75
N GLN A 123 -20.57 -10.06 -5.68
CA GLN A 123 -20.43 -9.51 -4.34
C GLN A 123 -19.28 -8.52 -4.27
N ARG A 124 -19.54 -7.36 -3.66
CA ARG A 124 -18.52 -6.38 -3.35
C ARG A 124 -17.94 -6.69 -1.98
N LYS A 125 -16.66 -7.03 -1.96
CA LYS A 125 -15.94 -7.29 -0.72
C LYS A 125 -14.93 -6.20 -0.49
N MET A 126 -15.04 -5.54 0.66
CA MET A 126 -14.06 -4.58 1.12
C MET A 126 -13.33 -5.20 2.31
N GLY A 127 -12.18 -5.82 2.03
CA GLY A 127 -11.31 -6.46 3.02
C GLY A 127 -10.48 -5.45 3.80
N LEU A 128 -9.21 -5.79 4.09
CA LEU A 128 -8.27 -4.90 4.79
C LEU A 128 -8.07 -3.53 4.12
N LEU A 129 -8.41 -3.39 2.83
CA LEU A 129 -8.40 -2.13 2.11
C LEU A 129 -9.36 -1.07 2.68
N ALA A 130 -10.40 -1.50 3.42
CA ALA A 130 -11.30 -0.60 4.15
C ALA A 130 -10.54 0.35 5.08
N PHE A 131 -9.53 -0.17 5.78
CA PHE A 131 -8.76 0.58 6.77
C PHE A 131 -7.84 1.64 6.14
N LEU A 132 -7.59 1.55 4.83
CA LEU A 132 -6.81 2.54 4.07
C LEU A 132 -7.67 3.73 3.61
N ARG A 133 -9.00 3.66 3.74
CA ARG A 133 -9.93 4.72 3.31
C ARG A 133 -10.28 5.63 4.46
N LEU A 134 -9.86 6.89 4.36
CA LEU A 134 -10.16 7.93 5.36
C LEU A 134 -11.68 8.08 5.61
N SER A 135 -12.47 7.99 4.55
CA SER A 135 -13.94 8.05 4.59
C SER A 135 -14.58 6.95 5.42
N VAL A 136 -14.07 5.71 5.37
CA VAL A 136 -14.57 4.60 6.22
C VAL A 136 -14.38 4.92 7.70
N TRP A 137 -13.24 5.49 8.08
CA TRP A 137 -12.99 5.93 9.46
C TRP A 137 -13.90 7.08 9.88
N MET A 138 -14.12 8.06 8.99
CA MET A 138 -15.06 9.15 9.25
C MET A 138 -16.50 8.64 9.43
N ASN A 139 -16.93 7.68 8.60
CA ASN A 139 -18.23 7.04 8.70
C ASN A 139 -18.35 6.23 10.00
N GLY A 140 -17.31 5.50 10.39
CA GLY A 140 -17.24 4.79 11.66
C GLY A 140 -17.33 5.72 12.87
N MET A 141 -16.60 6.84 12.86
CA MET A 141 -16.72 7.86 13.92
C MET A 141 -18.12 8.47 13.98
N ARG A 142 -18.77 8.68 12.84
CA ARG A 142 -20.15 9.17 12.77
C ARG A 142 -21.13 8.16 13.37
N ALA A 143 -21.00 6.88 13.02
CA ALA A 143 -21.83 5.81 13.57
C ALA A 143 -21.67 5.71 15.10
N PHE A 144 -20.43 5.77 15.59
CA PHE A 144 -20.14 5.78 17.02
C PHE A 144 -20.74 7.00 17.74
N LYS A 145 -20.63 8.21 17.16
CA LYS A 145 -21.27 9.42 17.71
C LYS A 145 -22.79 9.29 17.81
N ASN A 146 -23.40 8.57 16.88
CA ASN A 146 -24.83 8.30 16.87
C ASN A 146 -25.23 7.10 17.76
N GLY A 147 -24.31 6.57 18.57
CA GLY A 147 -24.57 5.50 19.53
C GLY A 147 -24.55 4.08 18.94
N PHE A 148 -24.11 3.91 17.69
CA PHE A 148 -24.01 2.59 17.07
C PHE A 148 -22.67 1.93 17.41
N LEU A 149 -22.72 0.88 18.24
CA LEU A 149 -21.58 0.01 18.57
C LEU A 149 -21.77 -1.33 17.87
N GLY A 150 -20.96 -1.59 16.84
CA GLY A 150 -20.98 -2.86 16.10
C GLY A 150 -20.05 -3.92 16.70
N ASN A 151 -20.35 -5.20 16.48
CA ASN A 151 -19.41 -6.29 16.71
C ASN A 151 -18.71 -6.66 15.39
N VAL A 152 -17.60 -7.41 15.47
CA VAL A 152 -16.85 -7.92 14.30
C VAL A 152 -17.06 -9.43 14.10
N TYR A 153 -18.13 -9.96 14.71
CA TYR A 153 -18.54 -11.35 14.49
C TYR A 153 -19.34 -11.43 13.18
N GLY A 154 -19.19 -12.54 12.45
CA GLY A 154 -19.78 -12.74 11.12
C GLY A 154 -18.90 -12.30 9.93
N GLU A 155 -19.43 -12.35 8.71
CA GLU A 155 -18.71 -11.92 7.50
C GLU A 155 -18.81 -10.40 7.33
N GLY A 156 -17.94 -9.65 8.00
CA GLY A 156 -17.92 -8.18 7.98
C GLY A 156 -17.34 -7.53 6.71
N PHE A 157 -17.14 -8.29 5.63
CA PHE A 157 -16.43 -7.79 4.44
C PHE A 157 -17.33 -7.45 3.26
N VAL A 158 -18.60 -7.82 3.28
CA VAL A 158 -19.52 -7.59 2.14
C VAL A 158 -20.22 -6.24 2.30
N LEU A 159 -20.19 -5.41 1.26
CA LEU A 159 -20.88 -4.12 1.23
C LEU A 159 -22.38 -4.30 0.95
N GLY A 160 -23.20 -3.49 1.61
CA GLY A 160 -24.65 -3.49 1.51
C GLY A 160 -25.20 -2.60 0.39
N GLY A 161 -26.50 -2.36 0.45
CA GLY A 161 -27.21 -1.48 -0.46
C GLY A 161 -28.66 -1.26 -0.06
N VAL A 162 -29.32 -0.39 -0.81
CA VAL A 162 -30.73 -0.02 -0.68
C VAL A 162 -31.39 -0.13 -2.05
N PHE A 163 -32.50 -0.83 -2.10
CA PHE A 163 -33.32 -1.05 -3.29
C PHE A 163 -34.73 -0.52 -3.02
N VAL A 164 -35.24 0.31 -3.92
CA VAL A 164 -36.66 0.67 -3.98
C VAL A 164 -37.23 -0.02 -5.19
N ILE A 165 -38.18 -0.93 -4.97
CA ILE A 165 -38.78 -1.76 -6.01
C ILE A 165 -40.24 -1.36 -6.15
N GLY A 166 -40.67 -1.08 -7.39
CA GLY A 166 -42.04 -0.72 -7.69
C GLY A 166 -42.98 -1.93 -7.63
N ALA A 167 -44.28 -1.68 -7.58
CA ALA A 167 -45.28 -2.74 -7.52
C ALA A 167 -45.36 -3.51 -8.86
N GLY A 168 -45.57 -4.83 -8.79
CA GLY A 168 -45.69 -5.67 -9.98
C GLY A 168 -44.42 -5.65 -10.85
N GLU A 169 -44.56 -5.25 -12.11
CA GLU A 169 -43.47 -5.22 -13.12
C GLU A 169 -42.80 -3.85 -13.30
N GLN A 170 -43.04 -2.91 -12.38
CA GLN A 170 -42.49 -1.54 -12.47
C GLN A 170 -40.95 -1.48 -12.39
N GLY A 171 -40.28 -2.54 -11.94
CA GLY A 171 -38.82 -2.57 -11.88
C GLY A 171 -38.22 -1.99 -10.62
N ILE A 172 -36.89 -1.88 -10.62
CA ILE A 172 -36.12 -1.24 -9.55
C ILE A 172 -36.12 0.27 -9.82
N LEU A 173 -36.80 1.02 -8.95
CA LEU A 173 -36.95 2.48 -9.05
C LEU A 173 -35.73 3.22 -8.49
N LEU A 174 -35.04 2.63 -7.52
CA LEU A 174 -33.77 3.12 -6.98
C LEU A 174 -32.90 1.95 -6.57
N GLU A 175 -31.64 1.96 -7.00
CA GLU A 175 -30.59 1.05 -6.54
C GLU A 175 -29.41 1.90 -6.05
N HIS A 176 -29.19 1.91 -4.74
CA HIS A 176 -27.99 2.46 -4.15
C HIS A 176 -27.15 1.32 -3.60
N ARG A 177 -25.89 1.22 -4.02
CA ARG A 177 -24.95 0.26 -3.45
C ARG A 177 -23.85 1.01 -2.73
N GLU A 178 -23.58 0.59 -1.50
CA GLU A 178 -22.50 1.16 -0.70
C GLU A 178 -21.18 1.06 -1.47
N MET A 179 -20.50 2.18 -1.66
CA MET A 179 -19.17 2.21 -2.27
C MET A 179 -18.08 1.84 -1.25
N GLU A 180 -18.34 2.10 0.02
CA GLU A 180 -17.51 1.86 1.17
C GLU A 180 -18.37 1.67 2.42
N PHE A 181 -17.80 1.15 3.51
CA PHE A 181 -18.59 0.94 4.73
C PHE A 181 -19.17 2.25 5.28
N GLY A 182 -20.47 2.24 5.54
CA GLY A 182 -21.23 3.39 6.03
C GLY A 182 -21.40 4.52 5.02
N ASP A 183 -21.20 4.22 3.72
CA ASP A 183 -21.63 5.08 2.62
C ASP A 183 -23.16 5.16 2.60
N LYS A 184 -23.70 6.38 2.45
CA LYS A 184 -25.13 6.63 2.62
C LYS A 184 -25.79 6.97 1.31
N VAL A 185 -27.07 6.63 1.22
CA VAL A 185 -27.93 7.10 0.13
C VAL A 185 -28.02 8.63 0.19
N ASN A 186 -27.54 9.31 -0.84
CA ASN A 186 -27.68 10.75 -0.97
C ASN A 186 -29.08 11.08 -1.53
N ILE A 187 -30.08 11.21 -0.65
CA ILE A 187 -31.49 11.43 -1.02
C ILE A 187 -31.66 12.73 -1.84
N LEU A 188 -30.79 13.72 -1.63
CA LEU A 188 -30.79 14.99 -2.38
C LEU A 188 -30.42 14.79 -3.85
N GLU A 189 -29.49 13.88 -4.16
CA GLU A 189 -29.02 13.64 -5.53
C GLU A 189 -30.15 13.06 -6.41
N TRP A 190 -30.95 12.16 -5.82
CA TRP A 190 -32.15 11.59 -6.45
C TRP A 190 -33.24 12.63 -6.75
N TYR A 191 -33.48 13.58 -5.82
CA TYR A 191 -34.47 14.65 -6.01
C TYR A 191 -34.09 15.60 -7.15
N TRP A 192 -32.78 15.83 -7.37
CA TRP A 192 -32.29 16.66 -8.46
C TRP A 192 -32.22 15.93 -9.81
N GLU A 193 -31.89 14.64 -9.83
CA GLU A 193 -31.81 13.85 -11.05
C GLU A 193 -33.19 13.61 -11.69
N GLN A 194 -34.24 13.44 -10.87
CA GLN A 194 -35.63 13.42 -11.33
C GLN A 194 -36.11 14.79 -11.85
N ARG A 195 -35.63 15.90 -11.27
CA ARG A 195 -36.03 17.27 -11.66
C ARG A 195 -35.27 17.80 -12.88
N LEU A 196 -34.05 17.31 -13.13
CA LEU A 196 -33.24 17.61 -14.32
C LEU A 196 -33.88 17.08 -15.61
N ASN A 197 -34.67 16.00 -15.56
CA ASN A 197 -35.45 15.54 -16.71
C ASN A 197 -36.70 16.39 -17.00
N CYS A 198 -37.15 17.24 -16.07
CA CYS A 198 -38.33 18.10 -16.23
C CYS A 198 -38.00 19.58 -16.49
N THR A 199 -36.72 19.99 -16.48
CA THR A 199 -36.38 21.41 -16.57
C THR A 199 -35.17 21.64 -17.47
N LEU A 200 -35.25 21.12 -18.70
CA LEU A 200 -34.55 21.75 -19.82
C LEU A 200 -35.28 23.06 -20.12
N PHE A 201 -34.98 24.13 -19.37
CA PHE A 201 -35.11 25.55 -19.75
C PHE A 201 -34.91 26.41 -18.48
N LEU A 202 -34.04 27.41 -18.59
CA LEU A 202 -33.88 28.58 -17.73
C LEU A 202 -32.87 28.54 -16.55
N VAL A 203 -31.76 29.23 -16.83
CA VAL A 203 -30.89 30.01 -15.93
C VAL A 203 -29.71 29.28 -15.28
N LYS A 204 -28.65 29.22 -16.08
CA LYS A 204 -27.27 29.51 -15.64
C LYS A 204 -27.28 30.89 -14.95
N VAL A 205 -26.81 30.97 -13.70
CA VAL A 205 -26.29 32.16 -12.93
C VAL A 205 -26.84 32.20 -11.48
N GLN A 206 -25.92 32.45 -10.52
CA GLN A 206 -26.04 32.55 -9.04
C GLN A 206 -26.25 31.19 -8.30
N SER A 207 -25.51 30.79 -7.28
CA SER A 207 -24.75 31.52 -6.26
C SER A 207 -23.60 30.69 -5.67
N THR A 208 -22.38 31.20 -5.79
CA THR A 208 -21.34 31.07 -4.77
C THR A 208 -21.84 31.71 -3.46
N ILE A 209 -21.36 31.21 -2.30
CA ILE A 209 -21.60 31.73 -0.92
C ILE A 209 -22.77 31.06 -0.17
N THR A 210 -22.49 29.93 0.48
CA THR A 210 -22.78 29.67 1.92
C THR A 210 -22.28 28.26 2.30
N MET A 211 -20.96 28.14 2.49
CA MET A 211 -20.38 27.10 3.35
C MET A 211 -19.81 27.84 4.55
N LEU A 212 -20.45 27.74 5.72
CA LEU A 212 -19.88 27.90 7.08
C LEU A 212 -21.01 28.09 8.09
N SER A 213 -21.37 27.03 8.82
CA SER A 213 -21.54 27.02 10.28
C SER A 213 -22.05 25.65 10.75
N PHE A 214 -21.14 24.83 11.28
CA PHE A 214 -21.50 23.75 12.22
C PHE A 214 -21.24 24.30 13.64
N PRO A 215 -22.23 24.36 14.54
CA PRO A 215 -21.99 24.69 15.93
C PRO A 215 -21.42 23.45 16.63
N LEU A 216 -20.24 23.60 17.22
CA LEU A 216 -19.61 22.58 18.06
C LEU A 216 -19.94 22.91 19.53
N GLU A 217 -21.06 22.41 20.03
CA GLU A 217 -21.41 22.45 21.45
C GLU A 217 -21.29 21.05 22.08
N GLY A 218 -20.53 20.98 23.17
CA GLY A 218 -20.67 19.91 24.17
C GLY A 218 -19.45 19.00 24.41
N GLY A 219 -18.78 19.23 25.54
CA GLY A 219 -18.35 18.13 26.43
C GLY A 219 -16.90 17.67 26.37
N LEU A 220 -16.13 18.10 27.37
CA LEU A 220 -14.74 17.81 27.74
C LEU A 220 -14.39 16.31 28.00
N LEU A 221 -15.23 15.35 27.61
CA LEU A 221 -15.06 13.90 27.88
C LEU A 221 -14.78 13.04 26.62
N SER A 222 -14.63 13.64 25.44
CA SER A 222 -14.49 12.94 24.14
C SER A 222 -13.04 12.73 23.64
N LEU A 223 -12.04 13.07 24.45
CA LEU A 223 -10.62 13.07 24.07
C LEU A 223 -9.93 11.70 24.10
N SER A 224 -10.57 10.61 24.53
CA SER A 224 -9.88 9.32 24.77
C SER A 224 -9.97 8.28 23.63
N VAL A 225 -10.99 8.30 22.77
CA VAL A 225 -11.18 7.26 21.73
C VAL A 225 -10.93 7.78 20.32
N CYS A 226 -11.34 9.02 20.02
CA CYS A 226 -10.93 9.72 18.78
C CYS A 226 -9.42 9.97 18.74
N SER A 227 -8.80 10.19 19.91
CA SER A 227 -7.34 10.27 20.00
C SER A 227 -6.70 8.94 19.61
N VAL A 228 -7.21 7.79 20.05
CA VAL A 228 -6.59 6.48 19.74
C VAL A 228 -6.61 6.16 18.25
N GLY A 229 -7.74 6.37 17.55
CA GLY A 229 -7.81 6.12 16.10
C GLY A 229 -6.91 7.04 15.28
N ILE A 230 -6.90 8.33 15.61
CA ILE A 230 -5.98 9.31 14.98
C ILE A 230 -4.52 8.97 15.34
N CYS A 231 -4.24 8.58 16.58
CA CYS A 231 -2.91 8.17 17.02
C CYS A 231 -2.42 6.91 16.29
N VAL A 232 -3.29 5.94 16.01
CA VAL A 232 -2.94 4.73 15.24
C VAL A 232 -2.64 5.09 13.78
N LEU A 233 -3.45 5.95 13.16
CA LEU A 233 -3.21 6.40 11.78
C LEU A 233 -1.95 7.27 11.66
N VAL A 234 -1.74 8.18 12.61
CA VAL A 234 -0.51 8.99 12.69
C VAL A 234 0.69 8.09 12.96
N ALA A 235 0.58 7.10 13.85
CA ALA A 235 1.65 6.14 14.10
C ALA A 235 1.93 5.25 12.88
N TRP A 236 0.91 4.88 12.10
CA TRP A 236 1.07 4.10 10.87
C TRP A 236 1.68 4.91 9.74
N LEU A 237 1.19 6.14 9.49
CA LEU A 237 1.79 7.08 8.54
C LEU A 237 3.21 7.44 8.93
N ALA A 238 3.44 7.74 10.22
CA ALA A 238 4.77 7.93 10.76
C ALA A 238 5.61 6.68 10.55
N GLY A 239 5.09 5.48 10.80
CA GLY A 239 5.78 4.21 10.54
C GLY A 239 6.16 4.01 9.07
N LEU A 240 5.28 4.38 8.13
CA LEU A 240 5.54 4.29 6.69
C LEU A 240 6.58 5.31 6.24
N ILE A 241 6.49 6.55 6.73
CA ILE A 241 7.49 7.59 6.52
C ILE A 241 8.83 7.17 7.15
N LEU A 242 8.82 6.65 8.37
CA LEU A 242 9.99 6.17 9.09
C LEU A 242 10.65 4.99 8.37
N ALA A 243 9.87 4.06 7.82
CA ALA A 243 10.38 2.94 7.04
C ALA A 243 11.05 3.41 5.73
N ASN A 244 10.54 4.48 5.12
CA ASN A 244 11.08 5.08 3.90
C ASN A 244 12.14 6.16 4.14
N THR A 245 12.44 6.49 5.40
CA THR A 245 13.55 7.37 5.77
C THR A 245 14.71 6.55 6.31
N ASP A 246 15.91 7.15 6.34
CA ASP A 246 17.12 6.48 6.82
C ASP A 246 17.22 6.40 8.34
N LEU A 247 16.20 6.90 9.07
CA LEU A 247 16.21 6.94 10.54
C LEU A 247 16.24 5.55 11.19
N LEU A 248 15.61 4.56 10.54
CA LEU A 248 15.57 3.17 11.03
C LEU A 248 16.76 2.32 10.54
N LEU A 249 17.65 2.90 9.71
CA LEU A 249 18.84 2.20 9.27
C LEU A 249 19.96 2.35 10.28
N THR A 250 20.77 1.29 10.41
CA THR A 250 22.04 1.43 11.10
C THR A 250 22.93 2.41 10.34
N THR A 251 23.34 3.49 11.01
CA THR A 251 24.36 4.40 10.49
C THR A 251 25.66 3.63 10.33
N SER A 252 26.19 3.56 9.12
CA SER A 252 27.52 3.02 8.89
C SER A 252 28.56 4.05 9.34
N ALA A 253 29.53 3.64 10.15
CA ALA A 253 30.70 4.47 10.42
C ALA A 253 31.51 4.64 9.11
N PRO A 254 32.17 5.80 8.88
CA PRO A 254 33.13 5.95 7.79
C PRO A 254 34.20 4.86 7.87
N SER A 255 34.60 4.31 6.72
CA SER A 255 35.66 3.29 6.70
C SER A 255 37.02 3.97 6.84
N ALA A 256 37.83 3.53 7.81
CA ALA A 256 39.21 3.99 7.93
C ALA A 256 40.08 3.27 6.90
N LEU A 257 40.94 4.01 6.17
CA LEU A 257 41.83 3.40 5.19
C LEU A 257 42.68 2.28 5.82
N GLU A 258 43.21 2.49 7.04
CA GLU A 258 43.98 1.48 7.77
C GLU A 258 43.22 0.17 8.01
N GLN A 259 41.89 0.22 8.18
CA GLN A 259 41.08 -0.98 8.33
C GLN A 259 40.96 -1.74 7.00
N LEU A 260 40.74 -1.00 5.90
CA LEU A 260 40.69 -1.60 4.57
C LEU A 260 42.05 -2.18 4.19
N GLU A 261 43.15 -1.48 4.48
CA GLU A 261 44.52 -1.93 4.22
C GLU A 261 44.81 -3.29 4.84
N ASN A 262 44.44 -3.49 6.11
CA ASN A 262 44.72 -4.71 6.86
C ASN A 262 43.69 -5.83 6.63
N THR A 263 42.73 -5.63 5.73
CA THR A 263 41.74 -6.67 5.42
C THR A 263 42.40 -7.80 4.63
N GLU A 264 42.17 -9.03 5.08
CA GLU A 264 42.66 -10.24 4.40
C GLU A 264 41.65 -10.69 3.36
N LEU A 265 42.10 -10.82 2.11
CA LEU A 265 41.29 -11.23 0.97
C LEU A 265 41.78 -12.57 0.46
N ARG A 266 40.86 -13.43 0.02
CA ARG A 266 41.16 -14.70 -0.65
C ARG A 266 40.93 -14.58 -2.15
N LYS A 267 41.88 -15.08 -2.95
CA LYS A 267 41.71 -15.21 -4.40
C LYS A 267 40.64 -16.24 -4.74
N THR A 268 39.98 -16.07 -5.87
CA THR A 268 38.99 -17.03 -6.39
C THR A 268 39.60 -18.12 -7.27
N THR A 269 40.93 -18.15 -7.40
CA THR A 269 41.72 -19.13 -8.16
C THR A 269 41.97 -20.42 -7.36
N ALA A 270 42.36 -21.49 -8.04
CA ALA A 270 42.53 -22.83 -7.46
C ALA A 270 43.48 -22.90 -6.25
N ASP A 271 44.46 -22.01 -6.17
CA ASP A 271 45.46 -21.99 -5.10
C ASP A 271 44.96 -21.35 -3.79
N GLU A 272 43.72 -20.79 -3.76
CA GLU A 272 43.05 -20.20 -2.59
C GLU A 272 43.92 -19.28 -1.70
N GLU A 273 44.93 -18.64 -2.30
CA GLU A 273 45.91 -17.84 -1.57
C GLU A 273 45.25 -16.61 -0.94
N THR A 274 45.57 -16.37 0.34
CA THR A 274 45.17 -15.15 1.05
C THR A 274 46.25 -14.08 0.96
N PHE A 275 45.82 -12.83 0.85
CA PHE A 275 46.71 -11.68 0.78
C PHE A 275 46.08 -10.44 1.42
N ILE A 276 46.90 -9.43 1.69
CA ILE A 276 46.47 -8.19 2.31
C ILE A 276 45.94 -7.21 1.25
N ALA A 277 44.75 -6.66 1.49
CA ALA A 277 44.02 -5.85 0.54
C ALA A 277 44.78 -4.60 0.08
N LYS A 278 45.67 -4.04 0.91
CA LYS A 278 46.56 -2.91 0.55
C LYS A 278 47.23 -3.08 -0.82
N SER A 279 47.64 -4.30 -1.17
CA SER A 279 48.29 -4.61 -2.45
C SER A 279 47.43 -4.28 -3.68
N LEU A 280 46.10 -4.21 -3.55
CA LEU A 280 45.19 -3.89 -4.65
C LEU A 280 45.34 -2.44 -5.16
N TRP A 281 45.68 -1.49 -4.29
CA TRP A 281 45.75 -0.06 -4.63
C TRP A 281 47.10 0.59 -4.37
N GLU A 282 48.08 -0.15 -3.83
CA GLU A 282 49.38 0.41 -3.41
C GLU A 282 50.09 1.22 -4.51
N ASN A 283 50.07 0.74 -5.77
CA ASN A 283 50.82 1.33 -6.89
C ASN A 283 49.96 2.11 -7.91
N THR A 284 48.65 1.89 -7.94
CA THR A 284 47.78 2.40 -9.01
C THR A 284 46.54 3.13 -8.50
N GLY A 285 46.23 3.02 -7.21
CA GLY A 285 44.86 3.20 -6.75
C GLY A 285 43.96 2.04 -7.22
N ALA A 286 42.68 2.06 -6.85
CA ALA A 286 41.71 1.06 -7.30
C ALA A 286 40.26 1.55 -7.17
N VAL A 287 39.38 1.01 -8.02
CA VAL A 287 37.93 1.02 -7.81
C VAL A 287 37.51 -0.35 -7.26
N VAL A 288 36.89 -0.39 -6.09
CA VAL A 288 36.50 -1.62 -5.41
C VAL A 288 34.99 -1.64 -5.20
N MET A 289 34.29 -2.55 -5.88
CA MET A 289 32.88 -2.84 -5.66
C MET A 289 32.73 -3.85 -4.51
N VAL A 290 32.05 -3.47 -3.44
CA VAL A 290 31.68 -4.36 -2.35
C VAL A 290 30.31 -4.95 -2.65
N VAL A 291 30.30 -6.19 -3.11
CA VAL A 291 29.10 -6.84 -3.63
C VAL A 291 28.25 -7.32 -2.47
N ARG A 292 27.01 -6.80 -2.34
CA ARG A 292 26.05 -7.34 -1.36
C ARG A 292 25.86 -8.84 -1.56
N ARG A 293 25.55 -9.28 -2.78
CA ARG A 293 25.40 -10.72 -3.10
C ARG A 293 25.55 -10.99 -4.61
N PRO A 294 26.39 -11.95 -5.05
CA PRO A 294 26.59 -12.23 -6.47
C PRO A 294 25.33 -12.72 -7.21
N GLY A 295 24.45 -13.43 -6.49
CA GLY A 295 23.22 -13.99 -7.04
C GLY A 295 22.09 -12.99 -7.28
N CYS A 296 22.14 -11.75 -6.78
CA CYS A 296 21.01 -10.82 -6.89
C CYS A 296 21.00 -10.02 -8.18
N ALA A 297 19.82 -9.89 -8.79
CA ALA A 297 19.59 -9.07 -9.98
C ALA A 297 20.08 -7.61 -9.81
N LEU A 298 19.84 -7.00 -8.65
CA LEU A 298 20.25 -5.61 -8.37
C LEU A 298 21.78 -5.45 -8.35
N CYS A 299 22.48 -6.42 -7.76
CA CYS A 299 23.94 -6.41 -7.71
C CYS A 299 24.56 -6.70 -9.09
N ARG A 300 23.92 -7.55 -9.89
CA ARG A 300 24.33 -7.83 -11.29
C ARG A 300 24.14 -6.61 -12.19
N GLU A 301 23.04 -5.85 -12.00
CA GLU A 301 22.84 -4.57 -12.68
C GLU A 301 23.98 -3.60 -12.38
N GLU A 302 24.30 -3.39 -11.10
CA GLU A 302 25.38 -2.49 -10.70
C GLU A 302 26.75 -2.94 -11.21
N ALA A 303 27.03 -4.24 -11.11
CA ALA A 303 28.28 -4.82 -11.60
C ALA A 303 28.47 -4.59 -13.10
N ALA A 304 27.42 -4.77 -13.90
CA ALA A 304 27.45 -4.56 -15.35
C ALA A 304 27.65 -3.07 -15.69
N GLU A 305 27.02 -2.17 -14.93
CA GLU A 305 27.20 -0.73 -15.10
C GLU A 305 28.61 -0.26 -14.72
N LEU A 306 29.17 -0.71 -13.60
CA LEU A 306 30.56 -0.42 -13.22
C LEU A 306 31.55 -1.00 -14.24
N SER A 307 31.26 -2.20 -14.75
CA SER A 307 32.07 -2.84 -15.79
C SER A 307 32.08 -2.07 -17.10
N SER A 308 31.04 -1.27 -17.39
CA SER A 308 31.02 -0.39 -18.55
C SER A 308 32.05 0.75 -18.48
N LEU A 309 32.52 1.10 -17.28
CA LEU A 309 33.58 2.10 -17.07
C LEU A 309 34.98 1.54 -17.31
N ARG A 310 35.12 0.22 -17.46
CA ARG A 310 36.43 -0.43 -17.59
C ARG A 310 37.35 0.21 -18.65
N PRO A 311 36.92 0.52 -19.89
CA PRO A 311 37.81 1.14 -20.87
C PRO A 311 38.42 2.46 -20.40
N GLN A 312 37.64 3.27 -19.66
CA GLN A 312 38.08 4.56 -19.13
C GLN A 312 38.99 4.38 -17.91
N LEU A 313 38.72 3.36 -17.09
CA LEU A 313 39.58 3.01 -15.95
C LEU A 313 40.92 2.44 -16.40
N ASP A 314 40.92 1.62 -17.45
CA ASP A 314 42.13 1.05 -18.06
C ASP A 314 43.00 2.15 -18.69
N GLU A 315 42.40 3.16 -19.34
CA GLU A 315 43.12 4.36 -19.84
C GLU A 315 43.76 5.15 -18.70
N LEU A 316 43.07 5.24 -17.55
CA LEU A 316 43.60 5.82 -16.33
C LEU A 316 44.57 4.87 -15.59
N GLY A 317 44.77 3.63 -16.04
CA GLY A 317 45.57 2.63 -15.34
C GLY A 317 45.10 2.35 -13.90
N VAL A 318 43.80 2.50 -13.64
CA VAL A 318 43.17 2.24 -12.34
C VAL A 318 42.40 0.92 -12.45
N PRO A 319 42.77 -0.13 -11.71
CA PRO A 319 42.08 -1.42 -11.78
C PRO A 319 40.68 -1.38 -11.14
N LEU A 320 39.80 -2.23 -11.66
CA LEU A 320 38.45 -2.48 -11.13
C LEU A 320 38.39 -3.87 -10.46
N TYR A 321 37.99 -3.89 -9.19
CA TYR A 321 37.88 -5.10 -8.38
C TYR A 321 36.50 -5.25 -7.75
N ALA A 322 36.10 -6.48 -7.49
CA ALA A 322 34.91 -6.81 -6.70
C ALA A 322 35.30 -7.63 -5.48
N VAL A 323 34.66 -7.35 -4.36
CA VAL A 323 34.83 -8.07 -3.11
C VAL A 323 33.49 -8.68 -2.71
N VAL A 324 33.48 -9.99 -2.46
CA VAL A 324 32.29 -10.75 -2.03
C VAL A 324 32.54 -11.33 -0.65
N LYS A 325 31.54 -11.36 0.23
CA LYS A 325 31.68 -11.94 1.57
C LYS A 325 31.66 -13.47 1.65
N GLU A 326 31.19 -14.13 0.60
CA GLU A 326 30.96 -15.58 0.61
C GLU A 326 31.19 -16.18 -0.78
N HIS A 327 31.79 -17.37 -0.80
CA HIS A 327 31.95 -18.19 -2.00
C HIS A 327 31.01 -19.40 -1.90
N ILE A 328 29.85 -19.31 -2.54
CA ILE A 328 28.82 -20.35 -2.47
C ILE A 328 28.64 -20.98 -3.85
N GLY A 329 28.93 -22.28 -3.95
CA GLY A 329 28.71 -23.08 -5.16
C GLY A 329 29.24 -22.37 -6.41
N THR A 330 28.37 -22.16 -7.39
CA THR A 330 28.70 -21.50 -8.67
C THR A 330 28.36 -20.00 -8.70
N GLU A 331 28.02 -19.36 -7.58
CA GLU A 331 27.53 -17.97 -7.57
C GLU A 331 28.56 -16.95 -8.08
N ILE A 332 29.84 -17.11 -7.74
CA ILE A 332 30.92 -16.24 -8.25
C ILE A 332 31.10 -16.45 -9.77
N GLN A 333 31.05 -17.70 -10.23
CA GLN A 333 31.16 -18.03 -11.67
C GLN A 333 29.98 -17.43 -12.45
N ASN A 334 28.76 -17.52 -11.91
CA ASN A 334 27.56 -16.94 -12.52
C ASN A 334 27.54 -15.41 -12.47
N PHE A 335 28.31 -14.79 -11.57
CA PHE A 335 28.46 -13.33 -11.49
C PHE A 335 29.53 -12.80 -12.46
N ARG A 336 30.50 -13.63 -12.84
CA ARG A 336 31.59 -13.29 -13.76
C ARG A 336 31.15 -12.63 -15.07
N PRO A 337 30.07 -13.06 -15.76
CA PRO A 337 29.61 -12.42 -16.99
C PRO A 337 29.16 -10.96 -16.82
N TYR A 338 28.81 -10.56 -15.60
CA TYR A 338 28.36 -9.20 -15.29
C TYR A 338 29.48 -8.30 -14.77
N PHE A 339 30.63 -8.86 -14.38
CA PHE A 339 31.72 -8.11 -13.77
C PHE A 339 33.05 -8.30 -14.48
N ASN A 340 33.49 -7.25 -15.17
CA ASN A 340 34.73 -7.22 -15.95
C ASN A 340 35.96 -6.84 -15.10
N GLY A 341 36.06 -7.25 -13.84
CA GLY A 341 37.22 -7.00 -12.97
C GLY A 341 37.59 -8.25 -12.20
N GLU A 342 38.68 -8.26 -11.41
CA GLU A 342 38.98 -9.42 -10.56
C GLU A 342 38.05 -9.49 -9.34
N ILE A 343 37.72 -10.71 -8.91
CA ILE A 343 36.79 -10.94 -7.78
C ILE A 343 37.55 -11.63 -6.65
N PHE A 344 37.47 -11.06 -5.47
CA PHE A 344 38.08 -11.56 -4.24
C PHE A 344 37.04 -11.85 -3.17
N VAL A 345 37.38 -12.73 -2.23
CA VAL A 345 36.52 -13.09 -1.10
C VAL A 345 37.02 -12.42 0.18
N ASP A 346 36.15 -11.66 0.84
CA ASP A 346 36.39 -11.03 2.15
C ASP A 346 35.53 -11.73 3.22
N GLU A 347 36.05 -12.83 3.75
CA GLU A 347 35.33 -13.64 4.75
C GLU A 347 35.13 -12.90 6.07
N LYS A 348 36.09 -12.04 6.44
CA LYS A 348 36.06 -11.23 7.66
C LYS A 348 35.18 -9.99 7.54
N LYS A 349 34.67 -9.70 6.34
CA LYS A 349 33.81 -8.56 5.99
C LYS A 349 34.44 -7.20 6.31
N GLY A 350 35.76 -7.07 6.18
CA GLY A 350 36.49 -5.82 6.42
C GLY A 350 36.00 -4.67 5.53
N PHE A 351 35.72 -4.94 4.25
CA PHE A 351 35.20 -3.95 3.29
C PHE A 351 33.75 -3.50 3.56
N TYR A 352 33.00 -4.30 4.30
CA TYR A 352 31.64 -3.96 4.74
C TYR A 352 31.64 -3.06 5.99
N GLY A 353 32.81 -2.79 6.55
CA GLY A 353 33.03 -1.89 7.69
C GLY A 353 32.85 -2.57 9.06
N PRO A 354 33.31 -1.91 10.14
CA PRO A 354 33.28 -2.47 11.50
C PRO A 354 31.86 -2.73 12.01
N LYS A 355 30.89 -1.94 11.52
CA LYS A 355 29.46 -2.12 11.75
C LYS A 355 28.78 -2.18 10.38
N PRO A 356 28.67 -3.38 9.77
CA PRO A 356 28.06 -3.51 8.45
C PRO A 356 26.61 -3.07 8.50
N ARG A 357 26.22 -2.22 7.54
CA ARG A 357 24.82 -1.82 7.41
C ARG A 357 24.00 -3.02 6.99
N ARG A 358 22.90 -3.27 7.69
CA ARG A 358 21.99 -4.39 7.42
C ARG A 358 20.60 -3.87 7.16
N MET A 359 19.96 -4.41 6.14
CA MET A 359 18.56 -4.18 5.85
C MET A 359 17.81 -5.50 5.95
N GLY A 360 16.87 -5.57 6.88
CA GLY A 360 15.97 -6.70 7.00
C GLY A 360 15.03 -6.80 5.79
N LEU A 361 14.62 -8.01 5.42
CA LEU A 361 13.69 -8.23 4.31
C LEU A 361 12.36 -7.46 4.51
N GLY A 362 11.84 -7.41 5.73
CA GLY A 362 10.61 -6.66 6.04
C GLY A 362 10.74 -5.15 5.78
N LEU A 363 11.82 -4.53 6.26
CA LEU A 363 12.10 -3.11 6.03
C LEU A 363 12.35 -2.83 4.54
N GLY A 364 13.08 -3.71 3.86
CA GLY A 364 13.33 -3.60 2.42
C GLY A 364 12.03 -3.66 1.58
N LEU A 365 11.07 -4.50 1.94
CA LEU A 365 9.77 -4.58 1.25
C LEU A 365 8.85 -3.39 1.57
N ALA A 366 9.04 -2.73 2.71
CA ALA A 366 8.29 -1.52 3.07
C ALA A 366 8.80 -0.25 2.35
N ARG A 367 10.00 -0.30 1.76
CA ARG A 367 10.63 0.82 1.06
C ARG A 367 10.22 0.90 -0.39
N LEU A 368 9.65 2.03 -0.80
CA LEU A 368 9.23 2.28 -2.17
C LEU A 368 10.41 2.30 -3.15
N GLY A 369 11.56 2.83 -2.71
CA GLY A 369 12.78 2.88 -3.53
C GLY A 369 13.28 1.48 -3.93
N VAL A 370 13.26 0.52 -3.01
CA VAL A 370 13.61 -0.89 -3.29
C VAL A 370 12.72 -1.48 -4.39
N TRP A 371 11.41 -1.22 -4.38
CA TRP A 371 10.50 -1.68 -5.43
C TRP A 371 10.80 -1.04 -6.78
N GLN A 372 11.10 0.27 -6.81
CA GLN A 372 11.53 0.95 -8.02
C GLN A 372 12.82 0.35 -8.58
N ASN A 373 13.78 0.03 -7.71
CA ASN A 373 15.06 -0.59 -8.07
C ASN A 373 14.84 -1.99 -8.67
N ILE A 374 13.97 -2.80 -8.06
CA ILE A 374 13.61 -4.14 -8.56
C ILE A 374 12.94 -4.07 -9.93
N LEU A 375 11.97 -3.16 -10.11
CA LEU A 375 11.28 -2.98 -11.39
C LEU A 375 12.26 -2.52 -12.48
N ARG A 376 13.18 -1.62 -12.14
CA ARG A 376 14.23 -1.13 -13.04
C ARG A 376 15.16 -2.27 -13.50
N ALA A 377 15.68 -3.07 -12.57
CA ALA A 377 16.57 -4.18 -12.90
C ALA A 377 15.87 -5.23 -13.77
N ARG A 378 14.61 -5.57 -13.44
CA ARG A 378 13.79 -6.48 -14.25
C ARG A 378 13.53 -5.94 -15.66
N LYS A 379 13.24 -4.64 -15.80
CA LYS A 379 13.04 -4.00 -17.11
C LYS A 379 14.30 -4.07 -17.98
N LYS A 380 15.48 -4.04 -17.37
CA LYS A 380 16.77 -4.23 -18.04
C LYS A 380 17.15 -5.71 -18.28
N GLY A 381 16.29 -6.65 -17.89
CA GLY A 381 16.52 -8.09 -18.11
C GLY A 381 17.47 -8.74 -17.11
N TYR A 382 17.78 -8.09 -15.98
CA TYR A 382 18.58 -8.72 -14.94
C TYR A 382 17.73 -9.68 -14.10
N ASP A 383 18.13 -10.94 -14.08
CA ASP A 383 17.56 -11.98 -13.21
C ASP A 383 18.54 -12.39 -12.11
N GLY A 384 18.02 -12.98 -11.04
CA GLY A 384 18.81 -13.40 -9.90
C GLY A 384 18.09 -14.33 -8.93
N ASN A 385 18.85 -14.94 -8.04
CA ASN A 385 18.39 -15.88 -7.04
C ASN A 385 18.47 -15.30 -5.61
N ARG A 386 17.98 -16.07 -4.64
CA ARG A 386 18.00 -15.74 -3.21
C ARG A 386 19.02 -16.55 -2.39
N ARG A 387 20.02 -17.17 -3.01
CA ARG A 387 21.08 -17.94 -2.33
C ARG A 387 22.14 -17.05 -1.66
N GLY A 388 22.63 -17.48 -0.50
CA GLY A 388 23.58 -16.74 0.31
C GLY A 388 22.95 -15.67 1.21
N GLU A 389 23.79 -15.05 2.03
CA GLU A 389 23.40 -13.97 2.93
C GLU A 389 23.11 -12.69 2.12
N GLY A 390 21.98 -12.03 2.37
CA GLY A 390 21.54 -10.90 1.53
C GLY A 390 21.08 -9.67 2.30
N LEU A 391 21.31 -9.64 3.62
CA LEU A 391 20.85 -8.59 4.51
C LEU A 391 21.90 -7.49 4.66
N VAL A 392 23.18 -7.87 4.67
CA VAL A 392 24.30 -6.92 4.67
C VAL A 392 24.35 -6.16 3.35
N LEU A 393 24.39 -4.84 3.42
CA LEU A 393 24.45 -3.97 2.25
C LEU A 393 25.89 -3.81 1.74
N GLY A 394 26.01 -3.55 0.45
CA GLY A 394 27.28 -3.35 -0.25
C GLY A 394 27.70 -1.89 -0.37
N GLY A 395 28.54 -1.62 -1.36
CA GLY A 395 29.01 -0.27 -1.66
C GLY A 395 30.09 -0.23 -2.74
N VAL A 396 30.63 0.95 -3.00
CA VAL A 396 31.73 1.19 -3.94
C VAL A 396 32.75 2.12 -3.29
N TYR A 397 34.02 1.75 -3.39
CA TYR A 397 35.14 2.57 -2.96
C TYR A 397 36.00 2.97 -4.16
N VAL A 398 36.47 4.21 -4.17
CA VAL A 398 37.58 4.64 -5.02
C VAL A 398 38.73 5.03 -4.11
N ILE A 399 39.81 4.27 -4.17
CA ILE A 399 40.96 4.39 -3.25
C ILE A 399 42.15 4.91 -4.05
N GLY A 400 42.82 5.94 -3.51
CA GLY A 400 44.02 6.51 -4.11
C GLY A 400 45.25 5.60 -3.94
N GLU A 401 46.27 5.87 -4.75
CA GLU A 401 47.56 5.18 -4.70
C GLU A 401 48.25 5.34 -3.34
N GLY A 402 48.83 4.25 -2.81
CA GLY A 402 49.52 4.23 -1.53
C GLY A 402 48.62 4.67 -0.37
N LYS A 403 48.99 5.77 0.30
CA LYS A 403 48.29 6.34 1.46
C LYS A 403 47.46 7.60 1.13
N LYS A 404 47.11 7.81 -0.14
CA LYS A 404 46.34 8.99 -0.58
C LYS A 404 44.89 9.05 -0.04
N GLY A 405 44.40 7.96 0.55
CA GLY A 405 43.06 7.94 1.17
C GLY A 405 41.96 7.39 0.26
N ILE A 406 40.75 7.43 0.79
CA ILE A 406 39.52 7.07 0.07
C ILE A 406 38.99 8.34 -0.60
N LEU A 407 38.95 8.35 -1.94
CA LEU A 407 38.49 9.50 -2.75
C LEU A 407 36.97 9.50 -2.95
N LEU A 408 36.35 8.33 -2.92
CA LEU A 408 34.91 8.14 -2.97
C LEU A 408 34.53 6.94 -2.10
N GLU A 409 33.54 7.13 -1.23
CA GLU A 409 32.90 6.07 -0.47
C GLU A 409 31.39 6.16 -0.72
N HIS A 410 30.87 5.22 -1.48
CA HIS A 410 29.42 5.03 -1.64
C HIS A 410 29.01 3.78 -0.86
N LYS A 411 28.16 3.94 0.15
CA LYS A 411 27.57 2.82 0.90
C LYS A 411 26.11 2.72 0.54
N GLU A 412 25.68 1.54 0.08
CA GLU A 412 24.27 1.27 -0.22
C GLU A 412 23.39 1.70 0.98
N LYS A 413 22.42 2.57 0.75
CA LYS A 413 21.38 2.92 1.73
C LYS A 413 20.29 1.87 1.75
N GLU A 414 19.97 1.32 0.58
CA GLU A 414 18.95 0.30 0.41
C GLU A 414 19.29 -0.67 -0.70
N PHE A 415 18.47 -1.71 -0.86
CA PHE A 415 18.69 -2.69 -1.90
C PHE A 415 18.63 -2.05 -3.29
N GLY A 416 19.77 -2.06 -3.99
CA GLY A 416 19.89 -1.53 -5.35
C GLY A 416 20.15 -0.02 -5.43
N ASP A 417 20.58 0.59 -4.32
CA ASP A 417 21.12 1.94 -4.26
C ASP A 417 22.57 1.97 -4.80
N LYS A 418 22.72 2.24 -6.10
CA LYS A 418 24.00 2.12 -6.81
C LYS A 418 24.82 3.41 -6.73
N ALA A 419 26.13 3.28 -6.85
CA ALA A 419 27.00 4.44 -7.02
C ALA A 419 26.76 5.13 -8.38
N GLU A 420 26.81 6.45 -8.40
CA GLU A 420 26.73 7.21 -9.65
C GLU A 420 28.02 7.05 -10.48
N LEU A 421 27.91 6.51 -11.69
CA LEU A 421 29.04 6.26 -12.58
C LEU A 421 29.92 7.51 -12.84
N PRO A 422 29.37 8.72 -13.07
CA PRO A 422 30.18 9.92 -13.27
C PRO A 422 31.03 10.27 -12.03
N SER A 423 30.48 10.08 -10.84
CA SER A 423 31.16 10.35 -9.57
C SER A 423 32.31 9.36 -9.34
N VAL A 424 32.10 8.08 -9.66
CA VAL A 424 33.16 7.06 -9.65
C VAL A 424 34.29 7.42 -10.62
N LEU A 425 33.94 7.78 -11.86
CA LEU A 425 34.93 8.15 -12.88
C LEU A 425 35.69 9.43 -12.51
N GLN A 426 35.01 10.44 -11.97
CA GLN A 426 35.65 11.68 -11.52
C GLN A 426 36.63 11.41 -10.37
N ALA A 427 36.26 10.56 -9.41
CA ALA A 427 37.15 10.15 -8.35
C ALA A 427 38.36 9.37 -8.88
N ALA A 428 38.16 8.49 -9.87
CA ALA A 428 39.26 7.77 -10.51
C ALA A 428 40.23 8.70 -11.25
N LYS A 429 39.74 9.74 -11.94
CA LYS A 429 40.58 10.76 -12.58
C LYS A 429 41.48 11.50 -11.57
N LYS A 430 40.94 11.82 -10.39
CA LYS A 430 41.70 12.48 -9.31
C LYS A 430 42.90 11.65 -8.81
N ILE A 431 42.88 10.33 -8.96
CA ILE A 431 44.03 9.47 -8.62
C ILE A 431 45.27 9.89 -9.42
N LYS A 432 45.09 10.21 -10.71
CA LYS A 432 46.16 10.62 -11.63
C LYS A 432 46.57 12.07 -11.49
N GLU A 433 45.62 12.97 -11.22
CA GLU A 433 45.90 14.40 -11.02
C GLU A 433 46.83 14.67 -9.82
N TRP A 434 46.95 13.71 -8.91
CA TRP A 434 47.83 13.76 -7.74
C TRP A 434 49.19 13.06 -7.96
N LYS A 435 49.54 12.69 -9.19
CA LYS A 435 50.92 12.31 -9.56
C LYS A 435 51.65 13.56 -10.04
#